data_AF-A0A960N6E8-F1
#
_entry.id   AF-A0A960N6E8-F1
#
_cell.length_a   1.000
_cell.length_b   1.000
_cell.length_c   1.000
_cell.angle_alpha   90.00
_cell.angle_beta   90.00
_cell.angle_gamma   90.00
#
_symmetry.space_group_name_H-M   'P 1'
#
loop_
_entity.id
_entity.type
_entity.pdbx_description
1 polymer ?
#
loop_
_entity_poly.entity_id
_entity_poly.type
_entity_poly.pdbx_seq_one_letter_code
_entity_poly.pdbx_strand_id
1 'polypeptide(L)' 'LVAGSSSSENLSGIAETLYLAILSRFPTAEEITTLKAHAEASSSSGKALAEDLAWALINQPEFFHNH' A
#
# COMPACT_ATOMS: atom_id res chain seq x y z
N LEU A 1 9.54 7.26 -27.16
CA LEU A 1 8.49 6.25 -26.97
C LEU A 1 9.02 5.22 -25.98
N VAL A 2 8.66 5.33 -24.69
CA VAL A 2 8.92 4.37 -23.61
C VAL A 2 8.02 4.81 -22.45
N ALA A 3 7.35 4.00 -21.66
CA ALA A 3 6.72 2.69 -21.82
C ALA A 3 5.65 2.66 -20.70
N GLY A 4 4.62 1.85 -20.83
CA GLY A 4 3.50 1.80 -19.89
C GLY A 4 3.85 1.21 -18.51
N SER A 5 4.29 2.04 -17.56
CA SER A 5 4.53 1.65 -16.16
C SER A 5 3.67 2.39 -15.12
N SER A 6 2.70 3.21 -15.56
CA SER A 6 2.02 4.20 -14.70
C SER A 6 1.21 3.68 -13.51
N SER A 7 0.84 2.39 -13.45
CA SER A 7 -0.02 1.89 -12.36
C SER A 7 0.77 1.29 -11.20
N SER A 8 1.77 0.43 -11.46
CA SER A 8 2.53 -0.23 -10.38
C SER A 8 3.54 0.69 -9.69
N GLU A 9 4.16 1.65 -10.38
CA GLU A 9 5.08 2.60 -9.75
C GLU A 9 4.34 3.60 -8.87
N ASN A 10 3.14 4.01 -9.29
CA ASN A 10 2.30 4.92 -8.52
C ASN A 10 1.81 4.29 -7.21
N LEU A 11 1.49 2.99 -7.23
CA LEU A 11 1.12 2.21 -6.05
C LEU A 11 2.23 2.14 -5.01
N SER A 12 3.47 1.88 -5.43
CA SER A 12 4.61 1.86 -4.51
C SER A 12 4.82 3.22 -3.84
N GLY A 13 4.75 4.33 -4.59
CA GLY A 13 4.92 5.66 -4.02
C GLY A 13 3.80 6.06 -3.05
N ILE A 14 2.55 5.66 -3.33
CA ILE A 14 1.42 5.84 -2.42
C ILE A 14 1.66 5.01 -1.14
N ALA A 15 2.05 3.75 -1.28
CA ALA A 15 2.33 2.87 -0.15
C ALA A 15 3.45 3.46 0.73
N GLU A 16 4.59 3.83 0.17
CA GLU A 16 5.69 4.45 0.92
C GLU A 16 5.24 5.69 1.69
N THR A 17 4.44 6.55 1.06
CA THR A 17 3.91 7.75 1.71
C THR A 17 3.02 7.41 2.91
N LEU A 18 2.09 6.46 2.75
CA LEU A 18 1.19 6.06 3.84
C LEU A 18 1.93 5.33 4.97
N TYR A 19 2.87 4.44 4.64
CA TYR A 19 3.66 3.71 5.63
C TYR A 19 4.55 4.65 6.44
N LEU A 20 5.19 5.64 5.80
CA LEU A 20 5.96 6.66 6.51
C LEU A 20 5.04 7.58 7.34
N ALA A 21 3.87 7.94 6.84
CA ALA A 21 2.95 8.83 7.56
C ALA A 21 2.28 8.15 8.78
N ILE A 22 1.96 6.86 8.68
CA ILE A 22 1.20 6.12 9.70
C ILE A 22 2.13 5.35 10.64
N LEU A 23 3.11 4.63 10.08
CA LEU A 23 3.99 3.71 10.81
C LEU A 23 5.42 4.23 10.95
N SER A 24 5.76 5.38 10.35
CA SER A 24 7.12 5.96 10.38
C SER A 24 8.22 4.99 9.92
N ARG A 25 7.88 4.03 9.07
CA ARG A 25 8.80 3.04 8.48
C ARG A 25 8.51 2.86 7.00
N PHE A 26 9.46 2.31 6.25
CA PHE A 26 9.21 1.89 4.88
C PHE A 26 8.43 0.56 4.87
N PRO A 27 7.57 0.35 3.85
CA PRO A 27 6.92 -0.94 3.66
C PRO A 27 7.96 -2.02 3.31
N THR A 28 7.69 -3.25 3.73
CA THR A 28 8.49 -4.43 3.35
C THR A 28 8.08 -4.94 1.97
N ALA A 29 8.92 -5.78 1.36
CA ALA A 29 8.63 -6.36 0.04
C ALA A 29 7.37 -7.27 0.05
N GLU A 30 7.10 -7.96 1.15
CA GLU A 30 5.90 -8.79 1.32
C GLU A 30 4.62 -7.95 1.41
N GLU A 31 4.69 -6.82 2.11
CA GLU A 31 3.59 -5.85 2.21
C GLU A 31 3.26 -5.22 0.86
N ILE A 32 4.27 -4.80 0.10
CA ILE A 32 4.10 -4.29 -1.27
C ILE A 32 3.48 -5.36 -2.19
N THR A 33 3.89 -6.61 -2.05
CA THR A 33 3.36 -7.72 -2.86
C THR A 33 1.88 -7.98 -2.55
N THR A 34 1.53 -8.01 -1.26
CA THR A 34 0.14 -8.14 -0.81
C THR A 34 -0.73 -6.99 -1.30
N LEU A 35 -0.20 -5.75 -1.25
CA LEU A 35 -0.91 -4.57 -1.73
C LEU A 35 -1.16 -4.60 -3.23
N LYS A 36 -0.18 -5.06 -4.02
CA LYS A 36 -0.33 -5.22 -5.48
C LYS A 36 -1.41 -6.25 -5.80
N ALA A 37 -1.38 -7.42 -5.15
CA ALA A 37 -2.40 -8.45 -5.33
C ALA A 37 -3.80 -7.92 -4.96
N HIS A 38 -3.90 -7.10 -3.92
CA HIS A 38 -5.15 -6.47 -3.53
C HIS A 38 -5.63 -5.42 -4.55
N ALA A 39 -4.72 -4.60 -5.08
CA ALA A 39 -5.02 -3.62 -6.12
C ALA A 39 -5.51 -4.26 -7.42
N GLU A 40 -4.87 -5.37 -7.82
CA GLU A 40 -5.27 -6.15 -8.99
C GLU A 40 -6.65 -6.80 -8.79
N ALA A 41 -6.94 -7.30 -7.59
CA ALA A 41 -8.24 -7.90 -7.26
C ALA A 41 -9.38 -6.87 -7.18
N SER A 42 -9.13 -5.69 -6.63
CA SER A 42 -10.16 -4.67 -6.39
C SER A 42 -10.45 -3.77 -7.60
N SER A 43 -9.70 -3.90 -8.69
CA SER A 43 -9.81 -3.11 -9.94
C SER A 43 -10.02 -1.60 -9.71
N SER A 44 -9.55 -1.12 -8.56
CA SER A 44 -9.93 0.16 -7.98
C SER A 44 -8.93 1.24 -8.34
N SER A 45 -9.43 2.46 -8.51
CA SER A 45 -8.59 3.63 -8.76
C SER A 45 -7.64 3.89 -7.58
N GLY A 46 -6.45 4.44 -7.84
CA GLY A 46 -5.40 4.60 -6.82
C GLY A 46 -5.82 5.31 -5.54
N LYS A 47 -6.82 6.22 -5.60
CA LYS A 47 -7.38 6.88 -4.41
C LYS A 47 -8.15 5.91 -3.50
N ALA A 48 -9.02 5.07 -4.06
CA ALA A 48 -9.79 4.10 -3.29
C ALA A 48 -8.88 3.05 -2.64
N LEU A 49 -7.80 2.65 -3.32
CA LEU A 49 -6.80 1.78 -2.73
C LEU A 49 -5.99 2.48 -1.62
N ALA A 50 -5.67 3.76 -1.76
CA ALA A 50 -5.00 4.51 -0.70
C ALA A 50 -5.88 4.62 0.55
N GLU A 51 -7.19 4.83 0.37
CA GLU A 51 -8.17 4.86 1.46
C GLU A 51 -8.27 3.48 2.14
N ASP A 52 -8.37 2.41 1.37
CA ASP A 52 -8.39 1.03 1.88
C ASP A 52 -7.09 0.68 2.62
N LEU A 53 -5.94 1.03 2.05
CA LEU A 53 -4.63 0.85 2.68
C LEU A 53 -4.51 1.64 3.99
N ALA A 54 -4.98 2.89 4.02
CA ALA A 54 -4.99 3.68 5.26
C ALA A 54 -5.83 2.99 6.34
N TRP A 55 -7.04 2.53 5.97
CA TRP A 55 -7.91 1.79 6.87
C TRP A 55 -7.30 0.47 7.32
N ALA A 56 -6.62 -0.24 6.42
CA ALA A 56 -5.91 -1.46 6.74
C ALA A 56 -4.79 -1.18 7.74
N LEU A 57 -3.88 -0.23 7.45
CA LEU A 57 -2.74 0.12 8.31
C LEU A 57 -3.14 0.60 9.70
N ILE A 58 -4.19 1.42 9.80
CA ILE A 58 -4.76 1.86 11.08
C ILE A 58 -5.30 0.67 11.88
N ASN A 59 -5.85 -0.34 11.20
CA ASN A 59 -6.43 -1.54 11.81
C ASN A 59 -5.50 -2.76 11.82
N GLN A 60 -4.25 -2.64 11.34
CA GLN A 60 -3.33 -3.76 11.26
C GLN A 60 -2.84 -4.16 12.66
N PRO A 61 -2.56 -5.46 12.87
CA PRO A 61 -2.09 -6.03 14.13
C PRO A 61 -0.71 -5.56 14.61
N GLU A 62 0.00 -4.65 13.94
CA GLU A 62 1.24 -4.05 14.47
C GLU A 62 1.02 -3.27 15.77
N PHE A 63 -0.23 -2.94 16.10
CA PHE A 63 -0.63 -2.47 17.44
C PHE A 63 -1.11 -3.58 18.38
N PHE A 64 -1.43 -4.78 17.86
CA PHE A 64 -2.05 -5.87 18.62
C PHE A 64 -1.06 -7.00 18.99
N HIS A 65 0.00 -7.20 18.22
CA HIS A 65 1.06 -8.17 18.50
C HIS A 65 2.29 -7.45 19.05
N ASN A 66 2.10 -6.72 20.14
CA ASN A 66 3.17 -6.62 21.12
C ASN A 66 2.80 -7.62 22.23
N HIS A 67 3.49 -8.77 22.21
CA HIS A 67 3.44 -9.96 23.07
C HIS A 67 2.66 -11.19 22.57
#